data_AF-A0A7S1R003-F1
#
_entry.id   AF-A0A7S1R003-F1
#
_cell.length_a   1.000
_cell.length_b   1.000
_cell.length_c   1.000
_cell.angle_alpha   90.00
_cell.angle_beta   90.00
_cell.angle_gamma   90.00
#
_symmetry.space_group_name_H-M   'P 1'
#
loop_
_entity.id
_entity.type
_entity.pdbx_description
1 polymer ?
#
loop_
_entity_poly.entity_id
_entity_poly.type
_entity_poly.pdbx_seq_one_letter_code
_entity_poly.pdbx_strand_id
1 'polypeptide(L)'
;RGVKEIEAASGACLGVLAESDPCVAEICGDDASVAKARELIGHFLEQNAFASLEVPNEDLPMVVGRGWAAWRTIQASTGASITADQSREPAVLGVAGTRP
;
A
#
# COMPACT_ATOMS: atom_id res chain seq x y z
N ARG A 1 -4.99 3.55 9.11
CA ARG A 1 -3.59 3.95 9.39
C ARG A 1 -3.00 4.41 8.08
N GLY A 2 -2.51 5.63 8.00
CA GLY A 2 -2.08 6.20 6.72
C GLY A 2 -1.85 7.71 6.80
N VAL A 3 -1.97 8.39 5.66
CA VAL A 3 -1.64 9.81 5.47
C VAL A 3 -2.18 10.72 6.58
N LYS A 4 -3.49 10.64 6.89
CA LYS A 4 -4.13 11.49 7.92
C LYS A 4 -3.54 11.35 9.33
N GLU A 5 -3.02 10.17 9.66
CA GLU A 5 -2.42 9.91 10.98
C GLU A 5 -1.01 10.52 11.05
N ILE A 6 -0.27 10.45 9.96
CA ILE A 6 1.03 11.11 9.82
C ILE A 6 0.85 12.63 9.88
N GLU A 7 -0.15 13.19 9.19
CA GLU A 7 -0.45 14.62 9.25
C GLU A 7 -0.82 15.07 10.67
N ALA A 8 -1.70 14.33 11.35
CA ALA A 8 -2.09 14.64 12.73
C ALA A 8 -0.92 14.54 13.72
N ALA A 9 -0.01 13.58 13.54
CA ALA A 9 1.13 13.36 14.43
C ALA A 9 2.30 14.31 14.16
N SER A 10 2.51 14.70 12.90
CA SER A 10 3.62 15.56 12.47
C SER A 10 3.29 17.05 12.44
N GLY A 11 2.02 17.40 12.25
CA GLY A 11 1.61 18.78 11.94
C GLY A 11 1.93 19.21 10.50
N ALA A 12 2.54 18.32 9.70
CA ALA A 12 2.78 18.56 8.28
C ALA A 12 1.54 18.21 7.45
N CYS A 13 1.39 18.87 6.31
CA CYS A 13 0.47 18.50 5.26
C CYS A 13 1.16 17.50 4.32
N LEU A 14 0.50 16.37 4.01
CA LEU A 14 1.05 15.30 3.20
C LEU A 14 0.19 15.06 1.97
N GLY A 15 0.72 15.45 0.80
CA GLY A 15 0.16 15.12 -0.51
C GLY A 15 0.81 13.86 -1.07
N VAL A 16 0.01 12.92 -1.60
CA VAL A 16 0.53 11.69 -2.21
C VAL A 16 0.00 11.58 -3.63
N LEU A 17 0.91 11.63 -4.60
CA LEU A 17 0.62 11.42 -6.02
C LEU A 17 0.77 9.94 -6.36
N ALA A 18 -0.25 9.17 -5.96
CA ALA A 18 -0.30 7.71 -6.10
C ALA A 18 -0.41 7.22 -7.56
N GLU A 19 -0.63 8.13 -8.52
CA GLU A 19 -0.70 7.82 -9.95
C GLU A 19 0.67 7.58 -10.60
N SER A 20 1.76 7.82 -9.86
CA SER A 20 3.14 7.62 -10.32
C SER A 20 3.79 6.43 -9.61
N ASP A 21 4.64 5.70 -10.33
CA ASP A 21 5.55 4.69 -9.77
C ASP A 21 6.99 5.03 -10.22
N PRO A 22 7.90 5.42 -9.31
CA PRO A 22 7.70 5.52 -7.86
C PRO A 22 6.74 6.64 -7.47
N CYS A 23 5.90 6.37 -6.46
CA CYS A 23 4.96 7.35 -5.91
C CYS A 23 5.69 8.56 -5.32
N VAL A 24 5.24 9.75 -5.69
CA VAL A 24 5.77 11.01 -5.13
C VAL A 24 4.93 11.44 -3.94
N ALA A 25 5.59 11.65 -2.80
CA ALA A 25 4.98 12.23 -1.61
C ALA A 25 5.51 13.65 -1.38
N GLU A 26 4.62 14.62 -1.36
CA GLU A 26 4.90 16.03 -1.06
C GLU A 26 4.59 16.32 0.41
N ILE A 27 5.56 16.86 1.13
CA ILE A 27 5.45 17.18 2.55
C ILE A 27 5.63 18.68 2.71
N CYS A 28 4.62 19.35 3.26
CA CYS A 28 4.62 20.80 3.47
C CYS A 28 4.41 21.12 4.96
N GLY A 29 5.25 21.97 5.53
CA GLY A 29 5.18 22.38 6.93
C GLY A 29 6.40 23.19 7.35
N ASP A 30 6.54 23.47 8.64
CA ASP A 30 7.81 23.95 9.19
C ASP A 30 8.87 22.83 9.22
N ASP A 31 10.14 23.20 9.36
CA ASP A 31 11.27 22.26 9.32
C ASP A 31 11.12 21.10 10.33
N ALA A 32 10.56 21.37 11.52
CA ALA A 32 10.38 20.36 12.55
C ALA A 32 9.24 19.38 12.18
N SER A 33 8.13 19.89 11.65
CA SER A 33 7.02 19.10 11.14
C SER A 33 7.42 18.24 9.94
N VAL A 34 8.20 18.79 8.99
CA VAL A 34 8.69 18.05 7.82
C VAL A 34 9.65 16.94 8.25
N ALA A 35 10.59 17.24 9.16
CA ALA A 35 11.52 16.23 9.69
C ALA A 35 10.77 15.08 10.37
N LYS A 36 9.76 15.41 11.20
CA LYS A 36 8.94 14.42 11.90
C LYS A 36 8.07 13.59 10.95
N ALA A 37 7.46 14.23 9.95
CA ALA A 37 6.69 13.52 8.93
C ALA A 37 7.57 12.52 8.16
N ARG A 38 8.78 12.94 7.77
CA ARG A 38 9.74 12.08 7.07
C ARG A 38 10.17 10.88 7.93
N GLU A 39 10.44 11.09 9.21
CA GLU A 39 10.79 10.01 10.14
C GLU A 39 9.63 9.02 10.30
N LEU A 40 8.40 9.50 10.52
CA LEU A 40 7.21 8.66 10.63
C LEU A 40 6.97 7.85 9.36
N ILE A 41 7.08 8.48 8.19
CA ILE A 41 6.94 7.80 6.90
C ILE A 41 8.02 6.73 6.75
N GLY A 42 9.28 7.04 7.08
CA GLY A 42 10.38 6.07 7.05
C GLY A 42 10.09 4.86 7.94
N HIS A 43 9.68 5.10 9.18
CA HIS A 43 9.34 4.03 10.12
C HIS A 43 8.15 3.19 9.63
N PHE A 44 7.13 3.82 9.05
CA PHE A 44 6.02 3.11 8.42
C PHE A 44 6.48 2.24 7.25
N LEU A 45 7.37 2.76 6.39
CA LEU A 45 7.91 2.00 5.26
C LEU A 45 8.84 0.87 5.70
N GLU A 46 9.51 0.98 6.85
CA GLU A 46 10.35 -0.07 7.44
C GLU A 46 9.52 -1.17 8.13
N GLN A 47 8.41 -0.80 8.76
CA GLN A 47 7.53 -1.75 9.45
C GLN A 47 6.57 -2.48 8.51
N ASN A 48 6.38 -2.00 7.28
CA ASN A 48 5.45 -2.57 6.32
C ASN A 48 6.19 -3.01 5.05
N ALA A 49 5.82 -4.17 4.53
CA ALA A 49 6.27 -4.66 3.23
C ALA A 49 5.11 -4.54 2.24
N PHE A 50 5.46 -4.11 1.03
CA PHE A 50 4.56 -4.12 -0.12
C PHE A 50 5.23 -4.89 -1.25
N ALA A 51 4.45 -5.72 -1.94
CA ALA A 51 4.85 -6.41 -3.15
C ALA A 51 3.70 -6.35 -4.16
N SER A 52 4.02 -6.13 -5.44
CA SER A 52 3.06 -6.21 -6.53
C SER A 52 3.38 -7.42 -7.43
N LEU A 53 2.33 -8.04 -7.96
CA LEU A 53 2.42 -9.10 -8.95
C LEU A 53 1.51 -8.78 -10.13
N GLU A 54 2.06 -8.81 -11.33
CA GLU A 54 1.28 -8.73 -12.56
C GLU A 54 0.73 -10.10 -12.91
N VAL A 55 -0.59 -10.19 -13.11
CA VAL A 55 -1.29 -11.43 -13.42
C VAL A 55 -2.14 -11.21 -14.67
N PRO A 56 -1.97 -12.04 -15.73
CA PRO A 56 -2.86 -12.01 -16.88
C PRO A 56 -4.33 -12.17 -16.46
N ASN A 57 -5.25 -11.44 -17.10
CA ASN A 57 -6.66 -11.50 -16.75
C ASN A 57 -7.27 -12.91 -16.91
N GLU A 58 -6.69 -13.72 -17.80
CA GLU A 58 -7.07 -15.13 -17.99
C GLU A 58 -6.74 -16.03 -16.79
N ASP A 59 -5.65 -15.72 -16.07
CA ASP A 59 -5.19 -16.49 -14.90
C ASP A 59 -5.78 -15.98 -13.58
N LEU A 60 -6.31 -14.76 -13.59
CA LEU A 60 -6.88 -14.11 -12.41
C LEU A 60 -7.97 -14.95 -11.70
N PRO A 61 -8.93 -15.61 -12.41
CA PRO A 61 -9.92 -16.46 -11.77
C PRO A 61 -9.32 -17.69 -11.06
N MET A 62 -8.17 -18.18 -11.54
CA MET A 62 -7.45 -19.29 -10.92
C MET A 62 -6.77 -18.83 -9.61
N VAL A 63 -6.23 -17.62 -9.58
CA VAL A 63 -5.59 -17.03 -8.39
C VAL A 63 -6.61 -16.62 -7.32
N VAL A 64 -7.69 -15.95 -7.73
CA VAL A 64 -8.72 -15.42 -6.82
C VAL A 64 -9.65 -16.53 -6.29
N GLY A 65 -9.89 -17.56 -7.11
CA GLY A 65 -10.83 -18.64 -6.85
C GLY A 65 -12.30 -18.20 -6.97
N ARG A 66 -13.22 -19.17 -6.97
CA ARG A 66 -14.67 -18.89 -7.07
C ARG A 66 -15.11 -17.99 -5.92
N GLY A 67 -15.70 -16.85 -6.26
CA GLY A 67 -16.24 -15.91 -5.27
C GLY A 67 -15.20 -15.35 -4.30
N TRP A 68 -13.93 -15.23 -4.70
CA TRP A 68 -12.84 -14.72 -3.86
C TRP A 68 -12.56 -15.57 -2.62
N ALA A 69 -12.95 -16.84 -2.62
CA ALA A 69 -12.77 -17.72 -1.47
C ALA A 69 -11.27 -17.96 -1.18
N ALA A 70 -10.48 -18.30 -2.20
CA ALA A 70 -9.04 -18.51 -2.05
C ALA A 70 -8.34 -17.22 -1.60
N TRP A 71 -8.72 -16.08 -2.19
CA TRP A 71 -8.24 -14.77 -1.79
C TRP A 71 -8.45 -14.47 -0.30
N ARG A 72 -9.68 -14.64 0.20
CA ARG A 72 -10.01 -14.44 1.61
C ARG A 72 -9.25 -15.39 2.53
N THR A 73 -9.07 -16.65 2.12
CA THR A 73 -8.28 -17.62 2.87
C THR A 73 -6.82 -17.20 2.95
N ILE A 74 -6.22 -16.73 1.85
CA ILE A 74 -4.83 -16.26 1.83
C ILE A 74 -4.68 -15.02 2.72
N GLN A 75 -5.59 -14.06 2.66
CA GLN A 75 -5.57 -12.89 3.55
C GLN A 75 -5.70 -13.30 5.02
N ALA A 76 -6.62 -14.21 5.35
CA ALA A 76 -6.84 -14.66 6.71
C ALA A 76 -5.66 -15.48 7.27
N SER A 77 -4.99 -16.29 6.44
CA SER A 77 -3.87 -17.13 6.87
C SER A 77 -2.56 -16.35 6.98
N THR A 78 -2.34 -15.37 6.11
CA THR A 78 -1.11 -14.55 6.10
C THR A 78 -1.21 -13.30 6.97
N GLY A 79 -2.44 -12.85 7.29
CA GLY A 79 -2.67 -11.55 7.91
C GLY A 79 -2.37 -10.37 6.98
N ALA A 80 -2.01 -10.64 5.70
CA ALA A 80 -1.71 -9.61 4.73
C ALA A 80 -3.00 -9.02 4.11
N SER A 81 -2.95 -7.73 3.82
CA SER A 81 -3.94 -7.03 3.02
C SER A 81 -3.59 -7.22 1.55
N ILE A 82 -4.51 -7.79 0.76
CA ILE A 82 -4.28 -8.02 -0.66
C ILE A 82 -5.34 -7.23 -1.44
N THR A 83 -4.89 -6.48 -2.45
CA THR A 83 -5.71 -5.70 -3.38
C THR A 83 -5.52 -6.19 -4.81
N ALA A 84 -6.52 -6.02 -5.66
CA ALA A 84 -6.44 -6.36 -7.07
C ALA A 84 -6.94 -5.17 -7.91
N ASP A 85 -6.11 -4.70 -8.82
CA ASP A 85 -6.47 -3.72 -9.84
C ASP A 85 -6.69 -4.43 -11.17
N GLN A 86 -7.96 -4.58 -11.52
CA GLN A 86 -8.43 -5.19 -12.78
C GLN A 86 -8.71 -4.14 -13.87
N SER A 87 -8.44 -2.86 -13.61
CA SER A 87 -8.66 -1.79 -14.60
C SER A 87 -7.60 -1.76 -15.71
N ARG A 88 -6.54 -2.55 -15.53
CA ARG A 88 -5.36 -2.66 -16.39
C ARG A 88 -5.11 -4.11 -16.81
N GLU A 89 -4.47 -4.29 -17.96
CA GLU A 89 -4.07 -5.60 -18.49
C GLU A 89 -2.56 -5.62 -18.73
N PRO A 90 -1.79 -6.51 -18.06
CA PRO A 90 -2.22 -7.47 -17.04
C PRO A 90 -2.73 -6.81 -15.75
N ALA A 91 -3.62 -7.51 -15.03
CA ALA A 91 -4.12 -7.05 -13.74
C ALA A 91 -2.99 -7.02 -12.71
N VAL A 92 -3.04 -6.08 -11.77
CA VAL A 92 -2.01 -5.93 -10.73
C VAL A 92 -2.56 -6.34 -9.38
N LEU A 93 -1.93 -7.33 -8.75
CA LEU A 93 -2.22 -7.73 -7.39
C LEU A 93 -1.24 -7.03 -6.44
N GLY A 94 -1.74 -6.22 -5.52
CA GLY A 94 -0.94 -5.61 -4.46
C GLY A 94 -1.04 -6.43 -3.18
N VAL A 95 0.08 -6.77 -2.57
CA VAL A 95 0.16 -7.45 -1.26
C VAL A 95 0.84 -6.50 -0.30
N ALA A 96 0.14 -6.12 0.78
CA ALA A 96 0.66 -5.30 1.85
C ALA A 96 0.60 -6.07 3.18
N GLY A 97 1.68 -6.06 3.95
CA GLY A 97 1.73 -6.71 5.26
C GLY A 97 2.74 -6.05 6.19
N THR A 98 2.72 -6.41 7.47
CA THR A 98 3.73 -5.97 8.43
C THR A 98 4.96 -6.86 8.36
N ARG A 99 6.16 -6.26 8.38
CA ARG A 99 7.40 -7.01 8.55
C ARG A 99 7.48 -7.53 9.99
N PRO A 100 7.87 -8.81 10.21
CA PRO A 100 8.09 -9.35 11.55
C PRO A 100 9.35 -8.76 12.21
#